data_AF-A0A7J9DGC5-F1
#
_entry.id   AF-A0A7J9DGC5-F1
#
_cell.length_a   1.000
_cell.length_b   1.000
_cell.length_c   1.000
_cell.angle_alpha   90.00
_cell.angle_beta   90.00
_cell.angle_gamma   90.00
#
_symmetry.space_group_name_H-M   'P 1'
#
loop_
_entity.id
_entity.type
_entity.pdbx_description
1 polymer ?
#
loop_
_entity_poly.entity_id
_entity_poly.type
_entity_poly.pdbx_seq_one_letter_code
_entity_poly.pdbx_strand_id
1 'polypeptide(L)'
;MGRVIRAQRKGVDSVFKDHTYHRKGLARFRSLDFSEQNGYLKGIVTDGIHDLGRGAPLARVVFRHPFRYRKQKELFVAAEGMYTRQFVYCGKKATLM
;
A
#
# COMPACT_ATOMS: atom_id res chain seq x y z
N MET A 1 -25.44 39.55 7.08
CA MET A 1 -24.94 38.32 6.43
C MET A 1 -23.62 37.93 7.09
N GLY A 2 -23.46 36.68 7.54
CA GLY A 2 -22.28 36.21 8.28
C GLY A 2 -21.11 35.81 7.36
N ARG A 3 -19.89 35.78 7.91
CA ARG A 3 -18.67 35.33 7.21
C ARG A 3 -18.57 33.79 7.23
N VAL A 4 -18.14 33.19 6.14
CA VAL A 4 -17.88 31.73 6.06
C VAL A 4 -16.74 31.35 7.01
N ILE A 5 -17.02 30.42 7.93
CA ILE A 5 -16.05 30.00 8.96
C ILE A 5 -14.99 29.06 8.38
N ARG A 6 -13.84 28.96 9.05
CA ARG A 6 -12.71 28.12 8.60
C ARG A 6 -13.11 26.66 8.35
N ALA A 7 -14.00 26.08 9.17
CA ALA A 7 -14.44 24.70 9.02
C ALA A 7 -15.14 24.47 7.66
N GLN A 8 -16.01 25.39 7.25
CA GLN A 8 -16.72 25.33 5.97
C GLN A 8 -15.78 25.50 4.77
N ARG A 9 -14.67 26.24 4.93
CA ARG A 9 -13.69 26.47 3.86
C ARG A 9 -12.82 25.24 3.54
N LYS A 10 -12.76 24.24 4.41
CA LYS A 10 -11.93 23.04 4.21
C LYS A 10 -12.47 22.08 3.16
N GLY A 11 -13.77 22.11 2.86
CA GLY A 11 -14.39 21.24 1.85
C GLY A 11 -14.27 21.77 0.41
N VAL A 12 -13.91 23.05 0.25
CA VAL A 12 -13.69 23.67 -1.06
C VAL A 12 -12.23 23.47 -1.45
N ASP A 13 -12.00 23.11 -2.71
CA ASP A 13 -10.70 22.81 -3.31
C ASP A 13 -9.78 24.05 -3.36
N SER A 14 -9.27 24.45 -2.20
CA SER A 14 -8.60 25.73 -1.95
C SER A 14 -7.21 25.54 -1.30
N VAL A 15 -6.90 26.27 -0.23
CA VAL A 15 -5.60 26.22 0.47
C VAL A 15 -5.44 25.03 1.41
N PHE A 16 -6.50 24.25 1.63
CA PHE A 16 -6.52 23.13 2.59
C PHE A 16 -6.30 21.75 1.95
N LYS A 17 -5.78 21.70 0.72
CA LYS A 17 -5.45 20.44 0.04
C LYS A 17 -4.30 19.72 0.72
N ASP A 18 -4.23 18.41 0.53
CA ASP A 18 -3.13 17.58 1.01
C ASP A 18 -1.87 17.77 0.16
N HIS A 19 -0.73 17.93 0.83
CA HIS A 19 0.58 18.03 0.17
C HIS A 19 1.11 16.62 -0.14
N THR A 20 0.90 16.14 -1.36
CA THR A 20 1.22 14.76 -1.76
C THR A 20 2.42 14.58 -2.67
N TYR A 21 3.13 15.66 -3.02
CA TYR A 21 4.24 15.63 -3.97
C TYR A 21 5.32 14.57 -3.67
N HIS A 22 5.64 14.35 -2.39
CA HIS A 22 6.64 13.35 -1.98
C HIS A 22 6.06 11.99 -1.57
N ARG A 23 4.73 11.80 -1.64
CA ARG A 23 4.13 10.50 -1.32
C ARG A 23 4.54 9.46 -2.36
N LYS A 24 4.92 8.28 -1.89
CA LYS A 24 5.43 7.17 -2.71
C LYS A 24 4.33 6.43 -3.45
N GLY A 25 3.10 6.48 -2.92
CA GLY A 25 1.93 5.88 -3.55
C GLY A 25 0.90 5.44 -2.52
N LEU A 26 -0.16 4.81 -3.01
CA LEU A 26 -1.21 4.25 -2.16
C LEU A 26 -0.69 2.97 -1.50
N ALA A 27 -0.69 2.94 -0.17
CA ALA A 27 -0.46 1.73 0.60
C ALA A 27 -1.77 0.93 0.63
N ARG A 28 -1.83 -0.16 -0.13
CA ARG A 28 -3.02 -1.00 -0.25
C ARG A 28 -2.63 -2.44 -0.52
N PHE A 29 -3.49 -3.37 -0.14
CA PHE A 29 -3.37 -4.73 -0.63
C PHE A 29 -3.53 -4.77 -2.16
N ARG A 30 -3.00 -5.84 -2.74
CA ARG A 30 -3.25 -6.17 -4.14
C ARG A 30 -4.75 -6.35 -4.38
N SER A 31 -5.15 -6.20 -5.64
CA SER A 31 -6.51 -6.57 -6.03
C SER A 31 -6.72 -8.05 -5.76
N LEU A 32 -7.79 -8.38 -5.06
CA LEU A 32 -8.19 -9.75 -4.79
C LEU A 32 -8.42 -10.49 -6.12
N ASP A 33 -7.63 -11.52 -6.37
CA ASP A 33 -7.71 -12.35 -7.58
C ASP A 33 -8.04 -13.81 -7.25
N PHE A 34 -8.29 -14.60 -8.30
CA PHE A 34 -8.61 -16.02 -8.16
C PHE A 34 -7.56 -16.79 -7.35
N SER A 35 -6.29 -16.42 -7.49
CA SER A 35 -5.18 -17.10 -6.85
C SER A 35 -5.11 -16.81 -5.35
N GLU A 36 -5.44 -15.60 -4.93
CA GLU A 36 -5.56 -15.24 -3.51
C GLU A 36 -6.84 -15.83 -2.88
N GLN A 37 -7.95 -15.90 -3.62
CA GLN A 37 -9.21 -16.48 -3.14
C GLN A 37 -9.14 -18.00 -2.91
N ASN A 38 -8.49 -18.75 -3.82
CA ASN A 38 -8.49 -20.21 -3.79
C ASN A 38 -7.16 -20.82 -3.32
N GLY A 39 -6.09 -20.04 -3.31
CA GLY A 39 -4.74 -20.49 -3.00
C GLY A 39 -3.95 -19.46 -2.20
N TYR A 40 -2.69 -19.29 -2.55
CA TYR A 40 -1.83 -18.23 -2.05
C TYR A 40 -0.89 -17.74 -3.16
N LEU A 41 -0.49 -16.48 -3.11
CA LEU A 41 0.63 -15.95 -3.87
C LEU A 41 1.83 -15.67 -2.98
N LYS A 42 3.01 -15.97 -3.52
CA LYS A 42 4.29 -15.65 -2.92
C LYS A 42 4.82 -14.35 -3.52
N GLY A 43 5.00 -13.35 -2.67
CA GLY A 43 5.70 -12.11 -2.96
C GLY A 43 7.05 -12.05 -2.25
N ILE A 44 7.96 -11.23 -2.75
CA ILE A 44 9.23 -10.93 -2.08
C ILE A 44 9.27 -9.46 -1.67
N VAL A 45 9.61 -9.19 -0.41
CA VAL A 45 9.88 -7.83 0.06
C VAL A 45 11.19 -7.37 -0.59
N THR A 46 11.14 -6.30 -1.37
CA THR A 46 12.34 -5.72 -1.97
C THR A 46 12.97 -4.70 -1.04
N ASP A 47 12.18 -3.74 -0.56
CA ASP A 47 12.66 -2.60 0.22
C ASP A 47 11.62 -2.17 1.26
N GLY A 48 12.09 -1.68 2.40
CA GLY A 48 11.31 -0.87 3.34
C GLY A 48 11.55 0.62 3.04
N ILE A 49 10.48 1.38 2.80
CA ILE A 49 10.56 2.79 2.38
C ILE A 49 9.78 3.69 3.34
N HIS A 50 10.28 4.90 3.53
CA HIS A 50 9.56 5.97 4.22
C HIS A 50 8.65 6.73 3.23
N ASP A 51 7.42 7.06 3.67
CA ASP A 51 6.40 7.79 2.93
C ASP A 51 6.05 9.08 3.67
N LEU A 52 6.17 10.23 3.01
CA LEU A 52 6.02 11.53 3.69
C LEU A 52 4.57 11.71 4.19
N GLY A 53 4.44 12.13 5.45
CA GLY A 53 3.14 12.30 6.10
C GLY A 53 2.53 10.99 6.59
N ARG A 54 3.33 9.90 6.64
CA ARG A 54 2.96 8.61 7.24
C ARG A 54 3.99 8.23 8.31
N GLY A 55 3.50 7.85 9.49
CA GLY A 55 4.36 7.33 10.58
C GLY A 55 4.82 5.88 10.34
N ALA A 56 3.94 5.04 9.78
CA ALA A 56 4.26 3.65 9.47
C ALA A 56 5.12 3.53 8.20
N PRO A 57 6.16 2.66 8.19
CA PRO A 57 6.92 2.37 6.99
C PRO A 57 6.08 1.60 5.95
N LEU A 58 6.47 1.71 4.68
CA LEU A 58 5.90 0.92 3.60
C LEU A 58 6.87 -0.17 3.16
N ALA A 59 6.34 -1.35 2.83
CA ALA A 59 7.08 -2.43 2.21
C ALA A 59 6.77 -2.47 0.71
N ARG A 60 7.81 -2.40 -0.12
CA ARG A 60 7.68 -2.66 -1.56
C ARG A 60 7.75 -4.16 -1.79
N VAL A 61 6.62 -4.78 -2.11
CA VAL A 61 6.51 -6.23 -2.34
C VAL A 61 6.35 -6.51 -3.82
N VAL A 62 7.16 -7.43 -4.34
CA VAL A 62 7.12 -7.82 -5.74
C VAL A 62 6.52 -9.20 -5.87
N PHE A 63 5.45 -9.30 -6.66
CA PHE A 63 4.77 -10.52 -7.00
C PHE A 63 4.94 -10.85 -8.47
N ARG A 64 4.79 -12.13 -8.81
CA ARG A 64 4.65 -12.57 -10.20
C ARG A 64 3.18 -12.43 -10.61
N HIS A 65 2.93 -11.84 -11.77
CA HIS A 65 1.57 -11.75 -12.31
C HIS A 65 1.07 -13.16 -12.66
N PRO A 66 -0.16 -13.55 -12.26
CA PRO A 66 -0.65 -14.93 -12.44
C PRO A 66 -0.80 -15.33 -13.92
N PHE A 67 -1.32 -14.42 -14.75
CA PHE A 67 -1.63 -14.73 -16.16
C PHE A 67 -0.61 -14.24 -17.19
N ARG A 68 0.36 -13.40 -16.81
CA ARG A 68 1.24 -12.69 -17.75
C ARG A 68 2.68 -12.77 -17.26
N TYR A 69 3.64 -12.77 -18.18
CA TYR A 69 5.05 -12.67 -17.82
C TYR A 69 5.41 -11.23 -17.40
N ARG A 70 4.99 -10.84 -16.20
CA ARG A 70 5.22 -9.52 -15.60
C ARG A 70 5.44 -9.65 -14.10
N LYS A 71 6.21 -8.73 -13.53
CA LYS A 71 6.32 -8.52 -12.08
C LYS A 71 5.39 -7.38 -11.65
N GLN A 72 4.49 -7.64 -10.71
CA GLN A 72 3.63 -6.65 -10.07
C GLN A 72 4.34 -6.11 -8.83
N LYS A 73 4.58 -4.80 -8.79
CA LYS A 73 5.16 -4.11 -7.64
C LYS A 73 4.03 -3.47 -6.86
N GLU A 74 3.84 -3.90 -5.62
CA GLU A 74 2.80 -3.39 -4.73
C GLU A 74 3.43 -2.71 -3.51
N LEU A 75 2.74 -1.72 -2.96
CA LEU A 75 3.15 -1.00 -1.75
C LEU A 75 2.23 -1.40 -0.61
N PHE A 76 2.77 -2.16 0.34
CA PHE A 76 2.07 -2.56 1.55
C PHE A 76 2.49 -1.68 2.72
N VAL A 77 1.66 -1.60 3.74
CA VAL A 77 2.12 -1.14 5.05
C VAL A 77 3.02 -2.23 5.62
N ALA A 78 4.22 -1.88 6.05
CA ALA A 78 5.14 -2.84 6.65
C ALA A 78 4.66 -3.19 8.07
N ALA A 79 4.55 -4.48 8.36
CA ALA A 79 4.42 -4.98 9.71
C ALA A 79 5.77 -4.94 10.43
N GLU A 80 5.75 -4.80 11.75
CA GLU A 80 6.98 -4.87 12.56
C GLU A 80 7.69 -6.22 12.34
N GLY A 81 9.02 -6.19 12.24
CA GLY A 81 9.82 -7.36 11.94
C GLY A 81 9.88 -7.77 10.46
N MET A 82 9.18 -7.07 9.56
CA MET A 82 9.38 -7.29 8.12
C MET A 82 10.79 -6.89 7.68
N TYR A 83 11.44 -7.74 6.88
CA TYR A 83 12.80 -7.52 6.41
C TYR A 83 12.95 -7.69 4.89
N THR A 84 14.00 -7.11 4.32
CA THR A 84 14.29 -7.22 2.89
C THR A 84 14.58 -8.66 2.49
N ARG A 85 14.08 -9.09 1.32
CA ARG A 85 14.10 -10.46 0.81
C ARG A 85 13.24 -11.47 1.57
N GLN A 86 12.44 -11.02 2.54
CA GLN A 86 11.42 -11.87 3.15
C GLN A 86 10.37 -12.28 2.12
N PHE A 87 9.87 -13.52 2.22
CA PHE A 87 8.71 -13.95 1.47
C PHE A 87 7.42 -13.61 2.21
N VAL A 88 6.48 -13.00 1.49
CA VAL A 88 5.14 -12.69 1.97
C VAL A 88 4.17 -13.59 1.23
N TYR A 89 3.32 -14.30 1.96
CA TYR A 89 2.30 -15.18 1.39
C TYR A 89 0.93 -14.53 1.57
N CYS A 90 0.20 -14.33 0.48
CA CYS A 90 -1.13 -13.72 0.49
C CYS A 90 -2.15 -14.69 -0.08
N GLY A 91 -3.20 -15.02 0.68
CA GLY A 91 -4.35 -15.78 0.20
C GLY A 91 -4.94 -16.75 1.21
N LYS A 92 -6.07 -17.34 0.83
CA LYS A 92 -6.88 -18.23 1.69
C LYS A 92 -6.09 -19.43 2.23
N LYS A 93 -5.11 -19.93 1.48
CA LYS A 93 -4.27 -21.08 1.88
C LYS A 93 -2.88 -20.66 2.38
N ALA A 94 -2.66 -19.38 2.70
CA ALA A 94 -1.40 -18.93 3.28
C ALA A 94 -1.26 -19.44 4.72
N THR A 95 -0.06 -19.90 5.08
CA THR A 95 0.22 -20.44 6.41
C THR A 95 0.49 -19.32 7.41
N LEU A 96 -0.09 -19.45 8.61
CA LEU A 96 0.20 -18.62 9.78
C LEU A 96 1.28 -19.38 10.59
N MET A 97 2.55 -19.15 10.26
CA MET A 97 3.69 -19.73 10.97
C MET A 97 4.19 -18.78 12.04
#